data_AF-A0AAV7CPT9-F1
#
_entry.id   AF-A0AAV7CPT9-F1
#
_cell.length_a   1.000
_cell.length_b   1.000
_cell.length_c   1.000
_cell.angle_alpha   90.00
_cell.angle_beta   90.00
_cell.angle_gamma   90.00
#
_symmetry.space_group_name_H-M   'P 1'
#
loop_
_entity.id
_entity.type
_entity.pdbx_description
1 polymer ?
#
loop_
_entity_poly.entity_id
_entity_poly.type
_entity_poly.pdbx_seq_one_letter_code
_entity_poly.pdbx_strand_id
1 'polypeptide(L)'
;MPAHYALLFSLLPRLPVRSCDLQQLPSSSMAAVCLRPALAVALRAGAGGPWKAVAVVAACSQASRLIHTSSRLQRKNVAASGPEKYTEAFIKKQIEEFNIGKRHLANMMGEDPETFTQEDIDKAIAYLFPSGLFEKRARPLMKHPDEIFPKQLAIQWGEDKRPFHFLFYTGKQAFYSLLHDAHAKFLSIRAYGEDVRKKGLKEENEKPVIDLSGRRWMIKEELENLLVEKLSDQDYLYFLQTMERLVSLPHSSIVEDFVLKYCKNLEIQSKKQMVNPLQYDEHGVAFSTGEESNSCSHFNFWTD
;
A
#
# COMPACT_ATOMS: atom_id res chain seq x y z
N MET A 1 -42.72 13.45 -27.84
CA MET A 1 -43.94 12.63 -27.73
C MET A 1 -44.00 11.72 -28.93
N PRO A 2 -44.31 10.43 -28.76
CA PRO A 2 -43.46 9.36 -28.20
C PRO A 2 -43.30 8.28 -29.31
N ALA A 3 -42.75 7.08 -29.18
CA ALA A 3 -42.35 6.17 -28.12
C ALA A 3 -41.39 5.17 -28.81
N HIS A 4 -40.37 4.65 -28.13
CA HIS A 4 -39.93 3.25 -28.22
C HIS A 4 -38.83 3.05 -27.16
N TYR A 5 -39.30 2.73 -25.96
CA TYR A 5 -38.51 2.16 -24.88
C TYR A 5 -38.51 0.62 -25.02
N ALA A 6 -37.46 0.03 -24.47
CA ALA A 6 -37.38 -1.33 -23.94
C ALA A 6 -37.22 -2.48 -24.95
N LEU A 7 -36.05 -3.13 -24.91
CA LEU A 7 -35.85 -4.49 -24.38
C LEU A 7 -34.57 -5.10 -24.96
N LEU A 8 -33.42 -4.87 -24.33
CA LEU A 8 -32.24 -5.73 -24.48
C LEU A 8 -31.42 -5.68 -23.17
N PHE A 9 -32.01 -6.20 -22.10
CA PHE A 9 -31.31 -6.54 -20.85
C PHE A 9 -31.86 -7.85 -20.34
N SER A 10 -31.47 -8.95 -20.98
CA SER A 10 -31.68 -10.29 -20.47
C SER A 10 -30.78 -11.24 -21.25
N LEU A 11 -29.67 -11.67 -20.62
CA LEU A 11 -29.06 -13.01 -20.71
C LEU A 11 -27.60 -12.91 -20.25
N LEU A 12 -27.40 -12.96 -18.94
CA LEU A 12 -26.12 -13.37 -18.34
C LEU A 12 -26.42 -14.47 -17.32
N PRO A 13 -25.76 -15.63 -17.41
CA PRO A 13 -26.04 -16.77 -16.54
C PRO A 13 -25.47 -16.54 -15.13
N ARG A 14 -26.31 -16.82 -14.13
CA ARG A 14 -25.97 -16.88 -12.70
C ARG A 14 -24.96 -18.00 -12.44
N LEU A 15 -23.78 -17.65 -11.92
CA LEU A 15 -22.83 -18.60 -11.33
C LEU A 15 -23.20 -18.86 -9.86
N PRO A 16 -23.07 -20.12 -9.37
CA PRO A 16 -23.41 -20.48 -8.00
C PRO A 16 -22.32 -20.08 -7.00
N VAL A 17 -22.72 -19.33 -5.97
CA VAL A 17 -21.91 -19.01 -4.78
C VAL A 17 -21.89 -20.23 -3.86
N ARG A 18 -20.71 -20.83 -3.68
CA ARG A 18 -20.46 -21.85 -2.66
C ARG A 18 -20.14 -21.17 -1.33
N SER A 19 -20.97 -21.47 -0.32
CA SER A 19 -20.70 -21.28 1.09
C SER A 19 -19.65 -22.28 1.58
N CYS A 20 -18.66 -21.84 2.35
CA CYS A 20 -18.09 -22.60 3.47
C CYS A 20 -17.13 -21.74 4.30
N ASP A 21 -17.46 -21.67 5.59
CA ASP A 21 -16.58 -21.62 6.78
C ASP A 21 -15.83 -20.34 7.13
N LEU A 22 -16.55 -19.51 7.91
CA LEU A 22 -16.01 -18.65 8.95
C LEU A 22 -15.20 -19.46 9.96
N GLN A 23 -13.93 -19.11 10.16
CA GLN A 23 -13.23 -19.33 11.43
C GLN A 23 -13.04 -17.99 12.15
N GLN A 24 -13.82 -17.82 13.22
CA GLN A 24 -13.71 -16.72 14.17
C GLN A 24 -12.71 -17.09 15.28
N LEU A 25 -11.69 -16.25 15.47
CA LEU A 25 -10.84 -16.23 16.66
C LEU A 25 -11.48 -15.31 17.73
N PRO A 26 -11.50 -15.70 19.01
CA PRO A 26 -12.18 -14.92 20.04
C PRO A 26 -11.33 -13.75 20.57
N SER A 27 -11.93 -12.56 20.55
CA SER A 27 -11.52 -11.37 21.31
C SER A 27 -11.95 -11.50 22.78
N SER A 28 -11.00 -11.41 23.71
CA SER A 28 -11.27 -11.29 25.14
C SER A 28 -11.53 -9.83 25.50
N SER A 29 -12.78 -9.52 25.90
CA SER A 29 -13.16 -8.26 26.54
C SER A 29 -13.96 -8.60 27.80
N MET A 30 -13.34 -8.35 28.95
CA MET A 30 -13.90 -8.60 30.28
C MET A 30 -14.87 -7.46 30.64
N ALA A 31 -16.17 -7.70 30.51
CA ALA A 31 -17.20 -6.86 31.08
C ALA A 31 -17.61 -7.40 32.46
N ALA A 32 -17.45 -6.57 33.49
CA ALA A 32 -17.84 -6.85 34.86
C ALA A 32 -19.37 -6.85 35.00
N VAL A 33 -19.93 -7.99 35.41
CA VAL A 33 -21.34 -8.12 35.78
C VAL A 33 -21.49 -7.76 37.26
N CYS A 34 -22.17 -6.65 37.52
CA CYS A 34 -22.58 -6.22 38.86
C CYS A 34 -23.69 -7.14 39.40
N LEU A 35 -23.34 -8.01 40.35
CA LEU A 35 -24.30 -8.76 41.16
C LEU A 35 -24.88 -7.85 42.25
N ARG A 36 -26.18 -7.57 42.18
CA ARG A 36 -26.96 -7.01 43.29
C ARG A 36 -27.32 -8.13 44.28
N PRO A 37 -27.19 -7.93 45.60
CA PRO A 37 -27.62 -8.93 46.57
C PRO A 37 -29.15 -8.91 46.72
N ALA A 38 -29.77 -10.07 46.55
CA ALA A 38 -31.18 -10.29 46.86
C ALA A 38 -31.36 -10.54 48.36
N LEU A 39 -32.33 -9.86 48.96
CA LEU A 39 -32.76 -10.02 50.34
C LEU A 39 -33.48 -11.37 50.49
N ALA A 40 -32.89 -12.33 51.22
CA ALA A 40 -33.56 -13.59 51.52
C ALA A 40 -34.35 -13.46 52.84
N VAL A 41 -35.68 -13.36 52.73
CA VAL A 41 -36.60 -13.47 53.86
C VAL A 41 -36.97 -14.94 54.03
N ALA A 42 -36.51 -15.55 55.11
CA ALA A 42 -36.90 -16.91 55.48
C ALA A 42 -38.10 -16.87 56.44
N LEU A 43 -39.28 -17.27 55.95
CA LEU A 43 -40.45 -17.57 56.78
C LEU A 43 -40.39 -19.05 57.21
N ARG A 44 -40.54 -19.30 58.52
CA ARG A 44 -40.81 -20.64 59.05
C ARG A 44 -42.08 -20.59 59.90
N ALA A 45 -43.01 -21.49 59.57
CA ALA A 45 -44.28 -21.67 60.26
C ALA A 45 -44.15 -22.68 61.41
N GLY A 46 -44.88 -22.47 62.51
CA GLY A 46 -45.09 -23.50 63.54
C GLY A 46 -45.49 -23.00 64.93
N ALA A 47 -46.80 -22.86 65.14
CA ALA A 47 -47.58 -23.12 66.37
C ALA A 47 -47.14 -22.55 67.75
N GLY A 48 -47.98 -21.63 68.27
CA GLY A 48 -48.43 -21.64 69.68
C GLY A 48 -47.76 -20.70 70.69
N GLY A 49 -48.44 -19.62 71.07
CA GLY A 49 -48.25 -18.90 72.35
C GLY A 49 -47.32 -17.65 72.32
N PRO A 50 -47.62 -16.55 73.04
CA PRO A 50 -47.00 -15.25 72.78
C PRO A 50 -45.87 -14.91 73.76
N TRP A 51 -44.64 -15.39 73.55
CA TRP A 51 -43.51 -15.05 74.45
C TRP A 51 -42.47 -14.14 73.80
N LYS A 52 -42.11 -13.12 74.58
CA LYS A 52 -41.17 -12.03 74.27
C LYS A 52 -39.77 -12.59 73.97
N ALA A 53 -39.19 -12.18 72.85
CA ALA A 53 -37.77 -12.41 72.56
C ALA A 53 -36.94 -11.30 73.23
N VAL A 54 -36.10 -11.71 74.17
CA VAL A 54 -35.06 -10.89 74.79
C VAL A 54 -33.92 -10.72 73.78
N ALA A 55 -33.53 -9.47 73.50
CA ALA A 55 -32.38 -9.18 72.65
C ALA A 55 -31.08 -9.49 73.42
N VAL A 56 -30.35 -10.52 72.99
CA VAL A 56 -28.96 -10.73 73.41
C VAL A 56 -28.08 -9.91 72.47
N VAL A 57 -27.57 -8.79 72.97
CA VAL A 57 -26.61 -7.94 72.27
C VAL A 57 -25.24 -8.63 72.33
N ALA A 58 -24.85 -9.31 71.25
CA ALA A 58 -23.47 -9.72 71.05
C ALA A 58 -22.66 -8.49 70.63
N ALA A 59 -21.90 -7.93 71.57
CA ALA A 59 -20.92 -6.89 71.31
C ALA A 59 -19.75 -7.48 70.52
N CYS A 60 -19.81 -7.38 69.18
CA CYS A 60 -18.64 -7.61 68.33
C CYS A 60 -17.98 -6.26 68.09
N SER A 61 -16.84 -6.02 68.75
CA SER A 61 -15.99 -4.85 68.57
C SER A 61 -15.43 -4.82 67.14
N GLN A 62 -16.10 -4.09 66.24
CA GLN A 62 -15.52 -3.72 64.96
C GLN A 62 -14.42 -2.68 65.19
N ALA A 63 -13.19 -3.15 65.35
CA ALA A 63 -12.02 -2.34 65.12
C ALA A 63 -11.94 -2.04 63.61
N SER A 64 -12.61 -0.97 63.18
CA SER A 64 -12.47 -0.39 61.84
C SER A 64 -11.04 0.17 61.71
N ARG A 65 -10.11 -0.68 61.26
CA ARG A 65 -8.80 -0.20 60.81
C ARG A 65 -9.02 0.68 59.58
N LEU A 66 -8.87 1.99 59.75
CA LEU A 66 -8.74 2.96 58.67
C LEU A 66 -7.53 2.57 57.82
N ILE A 67 -7.76 1.97 56.65
CA ILE A 67 -6.70 1.80 55.64
C ILE A 67 -6.46 3.19 55.03
N HIS A 68 -5.45 3.89 55.52
CA HIS A 68 -4.92 5.08 54.83
C HIS A 68 -4.30 4.63 53.51
N THR A 69 -5.06 4.72 52.42
CA THR A 69 -4.52 4.61 51.06
C THR A 69 -3.77 5.90 50.74
N SER A 70 -2.45 5.91 50.96
CA SER A 70 -1.61 6.97 50.43
C SER A 70 -1.52 6.80 48.90
N SER A 71 -2.17 7.68 48.14
CA SER A 71 -2.01 7.74 46.69
C SER A 71 -0.63 8.33 46.38
N ARG A 72 0.38 7.47 46.26
CA ARG A 72 1.71 7.88 45.83
C ARG A 72 1.62 8.31 44.37
N LEU A 73 1.85 9.59 44.06
CA LEU A 73 1.95 10.07 42.68
C LEU A 73 3.01 9.24 41.96
N GLN A 74 2.59 8.38 41.04
CA GLN A 74 3.53 7.64 40.21
C GLN A 74 4.18 8.58 39.21
N ARG A 75 5.50 8.47 39.08
CA ARG A 75 6.26 9.22 38.09
C ARG A 75 5.74 8.84 36.71
N LYS A 76 5.35 9.84 35.91
CA LYS A 76 4.94 9.60 34.51
C LYS A 76 6.12 8.96 33.77
N ASN A 77 5.88 7.81 33.13
CA ASN A 77 6.88 7.16 32.32
C ASN A 77 7.31 8.10 31.19
N VAL A 78 8.62 8.23 30.99
CA VAL A 78 9.17 8.94 29.84
C VAL A 78 8.74 8.16 28.60
N ALA A 79 8.18 8.86 27.60
CA ALA A 79 7.79 8.21 26.36
C ALA A 79 9.02 7.54 25.74
N ALA A 80 8.88 6.26 25.36
CA ALA A 80 9.91 5.59 24.59
C ALA A 80 10.26 6.43 23.35
N SER A 81 11.52 6.39 22.92
CA SER A 81 11.96 7.07 21.72
C SER A 81 11.00 6.74 20.57
N GLY A 82 10.39 7.78 20.00
CA GLY A 82 9.47 7.64 18.87
C GLY A 82 10.16 7.10 17.62
N PRO A 83 9.43 6.91 16.51
CA PRO A 83 10.01 6.48 15.24
C PRO A 83 11.19 7.38 14.85
N GLU A 84 12.30 6.76 14.44
CA GLU A 84 13.51 7.46 14.01
C GLU A 84 13.19 8.40 12.86
N LYS A 85 13.44 9.70 13.05
CA LYS A 85 13.30 10.70 11.99
C LYS A 85 14.67 10.89 11.36
N TYR A 86 14.76 10.73 10.04
CA TYR A 86 16.01 10.87 9.32
C TYR A 86 16.16 12.34 8.93
N THR A 87 16.98 13.07 9.68
CA THR A 87 17.29 14.47 9.36
C THR A 87 18.12 14.53 8.07
N GLU A 88 18.02 15.62 7.31
CA GLU A 88 18.84 15.85 6.12
C GLU A 88 20.34 15.73 6.39
N ALA A 89 20.81 16.21 7.55
CA ALA A 89 22.21 16.07 7.96
C ALA A 89 22.63 14.61 8.15
N PHE A 90 21.72 13.75 8.63
CA PHE A 90 21.97 12.33 8.77
C PHE A 90 22.10 11.66 7.40
N ILE A 91 21.18 11.93 6.47
CA ILE A 91 21.24 11.40 5.11
C ILE A 91 22.53 11.83 4.41
N LYS A 92 22.94 13.10 4.54
CA LYS A 92 24.22 13.59 4.00
C LYS A 92 25.43 12.83 4.54
N LYS A 93 25.48 12.59 5.86
CA LYS A 93 26.54 11.79 6.48
C LYS A 93 26.56 10.36 5.95
N GLN A 94 25.39 9.74 5.77
CA GLN A 94 25.30 8.38 5.22
C GLN A 94 25.78 8.32 3.75
N ILE A 95 25.57 9.38 2.96
CA ILE A 95 26.07 9.45 1.58
C ILE A 95 27.62 9.50 1.58
N GLU A 96 28.20 10.31 2.46
CA GLU A 96 29.66 10.39 2.62
C GLU A 96 30.25 9.04 3.06
N GLU A 97 29.65 8.41 4.07
CA GLU A 97 30.05 7.08 4.56
C GLU A 97 29.93 6.01 3.46
N PHE A 98 28.87 6.03 2.67
CA PHE A 98 28.70 5.13 1.52
C PHE A 98 29.80 5.32 0.47
N ASN A 99 30.15 6.57 0.13
CA ASN A 99 31.20 6.86 -0.85
C ASN A 99 32.60 6.41 -0.37
N ILE A 100 32.88 6.58 0.92
CA ILE A 100 34.11 6.10 1.55
C ILE A 100 34.12 4.56 1.55
N GLY A 101 33.02 3.94 1.96
CA GLY A 101 32.84 2.49 1.97
C GLY A 101 32.99 1.87 0.58
N LYS A 102 32.44 2.51 -0.46
CA LYS A 102 32.58 2.10 -1.86
C LYS A 102 34.05 2.01 -2.28
N ARG A 103 34.85 3.03 -1.97
CA ARG A 103 36.30 3.05 -2.28
C ARG A 103 37.06 1.96 -1.52
N HIS A 104 36.72 1.73 -0.26
CA HIS A 104 37.33 0.66 0.52
C HIS A 104 36.96 -0.73 0.00
N LEU A 105 35.71 -0.93 -0.41
CA LEU A 105 35.26 -2.19 -0.99
C LEU A 105 35.98 -2.48 -2.31
N ALA A 106 36.09 -1.48 -3.19
CA ALA A 106 36.87 -1.61 -4.44
C ALA A 106 38.33 -2.00 -4.15
N ASN A 107 38.98 -1.33 -3.18
CA ASN A 107 40.34 -1.67 -2.76
C ASN A 107 40.49 -3.10 -2.21
N MET A 108 39.50 -3.62 -1.47
CA MET A 108 39.51 -5.02 -0.99
C MET A 108 39.35 -6.02 -2.13
N MET A 109 38.56 -5.67 -3.16
CA MET A 109 38.34 -6.53 -4.32
C MET A 109 39.42 -6.39 -5.39
N GLY A 110 40.30 -5.39 -5.27
CA GLY A 110 41.34 -5.09 -6.27
C GLY A 110 40.81 -4.43 -7.54
N GLU A 111 39.62 -3.82 -7.47
CA GLU A 111 38.96 -3.13 -8.57
C GLU A 111 39.15 -1.61 -8.49
N ASP A 112 38.95 -0.91 -9.60
CA ASP A 112 39.03 0.56 -9.66
C ASP A 112 37.77 1.23 -9.06
N PRO A 113 37.91 2.17 -8.09
CA PRO A 113 36.76 2.78 -7.40
C PRO A 113 35.80 3.57 -8.30
N GLU A 114 36.27 4.13 -9.41
CA GLU A 114 35.45 4.94 -10.32
C GLU A 114 34.62 4.07 -11.26
N THR A 115 35.19 2.94 -11.71
CA THR A 115 34.51 1.96 -12.57
C THR A 115 33.56 1.04 -11.79
N PHE A 116 33.64 1.03 -10.45
CA PHE A 116 32.89 0.13 -9.59
C PHE A 116 31.37 0.40 -9.62
N THR A 117 30.59 -0.56 -10.16
CA THR A 117 29.13 -0.44 -10.29
C THR A 117 28.37 -1.04 -9.09
N GLN A 118 27.06 -0.79 -9.00
CA GLN A 118 26.23 -1.37 -7.92
C GLN A 118 26.14 -2.90 -8.01
N GLU A 119 26.23 -3.48 -9.20
CA GLU A 119 26.24 -4.93 -9.38
C GLU A 119 27.51 -5.56 -8.80
N ASP A 120 28.65 -4.87 -8.95
CA ASP A 120 29.93 -5.34 -8.43
C ASP A 120 29.99 -5.19 -6.91
N ILE A 121 29.37 -4.14 -6.35
CA ILE A 121 29.10 -4.03 -4.92
C ILE A 121 28.29 -5.24 -4.43
N ASP A 122 27.16 -5.55 -5.07
CA ASP A 122 26.27 -6.63 -4.63
C ASP A 122 26.98 -8.00 -4.72
N LYS A 123 27.77 -8.25 -5.76
CA LYS A 123 28.62 -9.46 -5.89
C LYS A 123 29.68 -9.54 -4.79
N ALA A 124 30.39 -8.44 -4.53
CA ALA A 124 31.43 -8.38 -3.51
C ALA A 124 30.86 -8.62 -2.10
N ILE A 125 29.71 -8.01 -1.78
CA ILE A 125 29.03 -8.23 -0.49
C ILE A 125 28.55 -9.68 -0.36
N ALA A 126 27.98 -10.26 -1.42
CA ALA A 126 27.56 -11.67 -1.42
C ALA A 126 28.74 -12.64 -1.21
N TYR A 127 29.93 -12.29 -1.70
CA TYR A 127 31.15 -13.07 -1.50
C TYR A 127 31.74 -12.90 -0.09
N LEU A 128 31.89 -11.67 0.39
CA LEU A 128 32.48 -11.36 1.70
C LEU A 128 31.58 -11.80 2.87
N PHE A 129 30.26 -11.65 2.71
CA PHE A 129 29.26 -11.96 3.72
C PHE A 129 28.20 -12.93 3.16
N PRO A 130 28.56 -14.22 2.97
CA PRO A 130 27.64 -15.19 2.40
C PRO A 130 26.45 -15.43 3.34
N SER A 131 25.24 -15.15 2.86
CA SER A 131 23.99 -15.38 3.58
C SER A 131 23.11 -16.37 2.84
N GLY A 132 22.75 -17.47 3.53
CA GLY A 132 21.85 -18.51 3.03
C GLY A 132 20.36 -18.22 3.23
N LEU A 133 19.99 -16.99 3.62
CA LEU A 133 18.59 -16.63 3.87
C LEU A 133 17.78 -16.63 2.56
N PHE A 134 16.62 -17.30 2.55
CA PHE A 134 15.72 -17.29 1.39
C PHE A 134 15.18 -15.90 1.08
N GLU A 135 14.85 -15.14 2.14
CA GLU A 135 14.36 -13.77 2.02
C GLU A 135 15.51 -12.83 1.62
N LYS A 136 15.46 -12.28 0.41
CA LYS A 136 16.53 -11.43 -0.13
C LYS A 136 16.67 -10.11 0.64
N ARG A 137 15.56 -9.58 1.18
CA ARG A 137 15.55 -8.32 1.94
C ARG A 137 16.25 -8.41 3.31
N ALA A 138 16.42 -9.62 3.84
CA ALA A 138 17.08 -9.86 5.13
C ALA A 138 18.59 -10.11 4.98
N ARG A 139 19.11 -10.16 3.74
CA ARG A 139 20.54 -10.38 3.48
C ARG A 139 21.33 -9.09 3.70
N PRO A 140 22.64 -9.19 3.99
CA PRO A 140 23.53 -8.03 3.97
C PRO A 140 23.46 -7.33 2.60
N LEU A 141 23.31 -6.01 2.61
CA LEU A 141 23.26 -5.18 1.40
C LEU A 141 23.92 -3.83 1.67
N MET A 142 24.57 -3.26 0.64
CA MET A 142 25.18 -1.94 0.69
C MET A 142 24.71 -1.16 -0.53
N LYS A 143 23.84 -0.17 -0.32
CA LYS A 143 23.20 0.63 -1.38
C LYS A 143 23.27 2.11 -1.06
N HIS A 144 22.95 2.95 -2.05
CA HIS A 144 22.83 4.39 -1.83
C HIS A 144 21.74 4.70 -0.78
N PRO A 145 21.97 5.66 0.14
CA PRO A 145 21.01 6.00 1.20
C PRO A 145 19.58 6.30 0.70
N ASP A 146 19.45 6.91 -0.48
CA ASP A 146 18.13 7.24 -1.06
C ASP A 146 17.27 6.02 -1.42
N GLU A 147 17.88 4.84 -1.60
CA GLU A 147 17.17 3.58 -1.84
C GLU A 147 16.83 2.84 -0.56
N ILE A 148 17.63 3.04 0.50
CA ILE A 148 17.48 2.35 1.79
C ILE A 148 16.45 3.08 2.66
N PHE A 149 16.61 4.39 2.78
CA PHE A 149 15.75 5.19 3.65
C PHE A 149 14.45 5.55 2.94
N PRO A 150 13.30 5.43 3.61
CA PRO A 150 12.04 5.87 3.04
C PRO A 150 12.09 7.38 2.81
N LYS A 151 11.58 7.82 1.65
CA LYS A 151 11.45 9.25 1.34
C LYS A 151 10.58 9.91 2.41
N GLN A 152 11.06 11.03 2.96
CA GLN A 152 10.34 11.80 3.96
C GLN A 152 9.95 13.15 3.37
N LEU A 153 8.80 13.66 3.79
CA LEU A 153 8.40 15.03 3.46
C LEU A 153 9.34 16.00 4.17
N ALA A 154 9.81 17.00 3.42
CA ALA A 154 10.53 18.13 3.98
C ALA A 154 9.63 18.91 4.95
N ILE A 155 10.26 19.75 5.76
CA ILE A 155 9.55 20.68 6.64
C ILE A 155 8.61 21.55 5.78
N GLN A 156 7.32 21.60 6.14
CA GLN A 156 6.27 22.20 5.31
C GLN A 156 6.04 23.70 5.58
N TRP A 157 6.77 24.27 6.54
CA TRP A 157 6.71 25.68 6.94
C TRP A 157 8.10 26.22 7.27
N GLY A 158 8.29 27.52 7.10
CA GLY A 158 9.54 28.20 7.45
C GLY A 158 9.62 28.61 8.92
N GLU A 159 10.61 29.45 9.23
CA GLU A 159 10.75 30.08 10.56
C GLU A 159 9.55 30.98 10.91
N ASP A 160 8.93 31.57 9.88
CA ASP A 160 7.71 32.36 9.96
C ASP A 160 6.46 31.53 10.33
N LYS A 161 6.59 30.20 10.34
CA LYS A 161 5.51 29.22 10.58
C LYS A 161 4.38 29.30 9.56
N ARG A 162 4.60 29.98 8.43
CA ARG A 162 3.64 30.02 7.32
C ARG A 162 3.83 28.76 6.47
N PRO A 163 2.78 27.97 6.22
CA PRO A 163 2.90 26.83 5.32
C PRO A 163 3.27 27.26 3.91
N PHE A 164 4.15 26.51 3.24
CA PHE A 164 4.58 26.79 1.88
C PHE A 164 3.48 26.55 0.85
N HIS A 165 2.65 25.52 1.07
CA HIS A 165 1.58 25.14 0.14
C HIS A 165 0.22 25.65 0.62
N PHE A 166 -0.60 26.15 -0.31
CA PHE A 166 -1.91 26.71 0.00
C PHE A 166 -2.92 25.66 0.50
N LEU A 167 -2.80 24.39 0.06
CA LEU A 167 -3.63 23.28 0.54
C LEU A 167 -3.09 22.59 1.80
N PHE A 168 -2.10 23.15 2.49
CA PHE A 168 -1.52 22.54 3.70
C PHE A 168 -2.56 22.13 4.74
N TYR A 169 -3.56 22.99 4.99
CA TYR A 169 -4.59 22.75 6.00
C TYR A 169 -5.59 21.64 5.65
N THR A 170 -5.51 21.08 4.44
CA THR A 170 -6.28 19.87 4.08
C THR A 170 -5.68 18.60 4.68
N GLY A 171 -4.42 18.63 5.11
CA GLY A 171 -3.66 17.49 5.61
C GLY A 171 -3.08 16.56 4.54
N LYS A 172 -3.58 16.62 3.29
CA LYS A 172 -3.10 15.84 2.14
C LYS A 172 -2.83 16.76 0.96
N GLN A 173 -1.84 17.63 1.14
CA GLN A 173 -1.61 18.74 0.23
C GLN A 173 -1.20 18.27 -1.17
N ALA A 174 -0.36 17.23 -1.29
CA ALA A 174 0.11 16.73 -2.57
C ALA A 174 -1.03 16.04 -3.34
N PHE A 175 -1.85 15.25 -2.65
CA PHE A 175 -3.03 14.60 -3.25
C PHE A 175 -4.07 15.61 -3.76
N TYR A 176 -4.46 16.60 -2.96
CA TYR A 176 -5.45 17.58 -3.42
C TYR A 176 -4.88 18.56 -4.44
N SER A 177 -3.58 18.82 -4.42
CA SER A 177 -2.90 19.59 -5.48
C SER A 177 -2.98 18.86 -6.81
N LEU A 178 -2.70 17.56 -6.82
CA LEU A 178 -2.87 16.69 -7.99
C LEU A 178 -4.31 16.72 -8.54
N LEU A 179 -5.31 16.61 -7.67
CA LEU A 179 -6.72 16.68 -8.09
C LEU A 179 -7.10 18.07 -8.63
N HIS A 180 -6.57 19.13 -8.01
CA HIS A 180 -6.78 20.49 -8.46
C HIS A 180 -6.18 20.71 -9.86
N ASP A 181 -4.96 20.23 -10.09
CA ASP A 181 -4.28 20.28 -11.38
C ASP A 181 -5.03 19.47 -12.45
N ALA A 182 -5.48 18.26 -12.11
CA ALA A 182 -6.30 17.44 -13.00
C ALA A 182 -7.59 18.16 -13.40
N HIS A 183 -8.26 18.80 -12.44
CA HIS A 183 -9.46 19.59 -12.71
C HIS A 183 -9.16 20.85 -13.53
N ALA A 184 -8.03 21.52 -13.31
CA ALA A 184 -7.59 22.64 -14.15
C ALA A 184 -7.38 22.21 -15.60
N LYS A 185 -6.77 21.04 -15.82
CA LYS A 185 -6.62 20.45 -17.16
C LYS A 185 -7.97 20.10 -17.79
N PHE A 186 -8.89 19.54 -17.02
CA PHE A 186 -10.25 19.28 -17.47
C PHE A 186 -10.96 20.56 -17.98
N LEU A 187 -10.82 21.68 -17.26
CA LEU A 187 -11.36 22.97 -17.70
C LEU A 187 -10.66 23.48 -18.96
N SER A 188 -9.34 23.29 -19.08
CA SER A 188 -8.59 23.71 -20.28
C SER A 188 -9.04 22.98 -21.54
N ILE A 189 -9.34 21.68 -21.46
CA ILE A 189 -9.88 20.90 -22.58
C ILE A 189 -11.26 21.44 -22.98
N ARG A 190 -12.13 21.71 -21.99
CA ARG A 190 -13.45 22.28 -22.25
C ARG A 190 -13.35 23.63 -22.95
N ALA A 191 -12.56 24.55 -22.41
CA ALA A 191 -12.36 25.87 -23.01
C ALA A 191 -11.84 25.78 -24.44
N TYR A 192 -10.87 24.89 -24.68
CA TYR A 192 -10.36 24.63 -26.04
C TYR A 192 -11.46 24.14 -26.98
N GLY A 193 -12.29 23.18 -26.56
CA GLY A 193 -13.42 22.69 -27.36
C GLY A 193 -14.45 23.79 -27.66
N GLU A 194 -14.72 24.68 -26.71
CA GLU A 194 -15.56 25.85 -26.96
C GLU A 194 -14.95 26.81 -27.99
N ASP A 195 -13.65 27.04 -27.93
CA ASP A 195 -12.97 27.95 -28.84
C ASP A 195 -12.87 27.38 -30.26
N VAL A 196 -12.66 26.07 -30.42
CA VAL A 196 -12.74 25.38 -31.72
C VAL A 196 -14.13 25.53 -32.31
N ARG A 197 -15.17 25.30 -31.49
CA ARG A 197 -16.57 25.43 -31.89
C ARG A 197 -16.94 26.86 -32.30
N LYS A 198 -16.50 27.87 -31.54
CA LYS A 198 -16.70 29.29 -31.89
C LYS A 198 -16.06 29.68 -33.21
N LYS A 199 -14.90 29.10 -33.52
CA LYS A 199 -14.17 29.35 -34.77
C LYS A 199 -14.78 28.66 -35.99
N GLY A 200 -15.78 27.78 -35.80
CA GLY A 200 -16.44 27.06 -36.90
C GLY A 200 -15.54 26.08 -37.64
N LEU A 201 -14.37 25.75 -37.08
CA LEU A 201 -13.49 24.70 -37.59
C LEU A 201 -14.20 23.37 -37.34
N LYS A 202 -14.70 22.74 -38.41
CA LYS A 202 -15.25 21.39 -38.33
C LYS A 202 -14.17 20.43 -37.80
N GLU A 203 -14.60 19.46 -37.02
CA GLU A 203 -13.81 18.40 -36.37
C GLU A 203 -13.18 17.42 -37.40
N GLU A 204 -12.64 17.93 -38.50
CA GLU A 204 -12.05 17.11 -39.57
C GLU A 204 -10.64 16.60 -39.20
N ASN A 205 -10.08 17.11 -38.11
CA ASN A 205 -8.85 16.65 -37.49
C ASN A 205 -9.12 16.32 -36.02
N GLU A 206 -9.98 15.32 -35.77
CA GLU A 206 -10.07 14.69 -34.45
C GLU A 206 -8.69 14.09 -34.13
N LYS A 207 -7.86 14.86 -33.41
CA LYS A 207 -6.71 14.27 -32.75
C LYS A 207 -7.23 13.11 -31.90
N PRO A 208 -6.67 11.91 -32.04
CA PRO A 208 -7.23 10.73 -31.44
C PRO A 208 -7.31 10.88 -29.92
N VAL A 209 -8.34 10.25 -29.36
CA VAL A 209 -8.41 9.93 -27.93
C VAL A 209 -7.08 9.31 -27.52
N ILE A 210 -6.53 9.73 -26.37
CA ILE A 210 -5.24 9.23 -25.87
C ILE A 210 -5.20 7.71 -25.95
N ASP A 211 -4.23 7.16 -26.68
CA ASP A 211 -4.06 5.72 -26.77
C ASP A 211 -3.35 5.22 -25.51
N LEU A 212 -4.12 4.54 -24.65
CA LEU A 212 -3.63 3.88 -23.44
C LEU A 212 -3.28 2.40 -23.68
N SER A 213 -3.27 1.94 -24.93
CA SER A 213 -2.95 0.55 -25.25
C SER A 213 -1.58 0.15 -24.72
N GLY A 214 -1.53 -0.94 -23.96
CA GLY A 214 -0.29 -1.43 -23.32
C GLY A 214 0.17 -0.63 -22.10
N ARG A 215 -0.67 0.26 -21.56
CA ARG A 215 -0.39 1.00 -20.32
C ARG A 215 -1.37 0.60 -19.22
N ARG A 216 -0.88 0.62 -17.97
CA ARG A 216 -1.72 0.54 -16.77
C ARG A 216 -1.65 1.83 -15.98
N TRP A 217 -2.71 2.13 -15.24
CA TRP A 217 -2.66 3.12 -14.18
C TRP A 217 -1.69 2.69 -13.07
N MET A 218 -1.06 3.66 -12.42
CA MET A 218 -0.24 3.40 -11.23
C MET A 218 -1.08 2.81 -10.11
N ILE A 219 -0.54 1.81 -9.41
CA ILE A 219 -1.20 1.24 -8.23
C ILE A 219 -1.14 2.21 -7.05
N LYS A 220 -1.96 1.97 -6.03
CA LYS A 220 -2.02 2.78 -4.81
C LYS A 220 -0.65 3.01 -4.18
N GLU A 221 0.13 1.95 -4.01
CA GLU A 221 1.48 2.01 -3.40
C GLU A 221 2.45 2.88 -4.22
N GLU A 222 2.38 2.80 -5.55
CA GLU A 222 3.19 3.63 -6.45
C GLU A 222 2.81 5.11 -6.33
N LEU A 223 1.50 5.40 -6.20
CA LEU A 223 1.00 6.76 -6.04
C LEU A 223 1.37 7.35 -4.66
N GLU A 224 1.28 6.56 -3.60
CA GLU A 224 1.72 6.95 -2.24
C GLU A 224 3.22 7.24 -2.22
N ASN A 225 4.03 6.42 -2.89
CA ASN A 225 5.47 6.62 -2.99
C ASN A 225 5.85 7.88 -3.80
N LEU A 226 5.04 8.23 -4.81
CA LEU A 226 5.24 9.44 -5.61
C LEU A 226 4.90 10.69 -4.78
N LEU A 227 3.75 10.69 -4.11
CA LEU A 227 3.27 11.84 -3.34
C LEU A 227 3.92 11.95 -1.95
N VAL A 228 4.52 10.86 -1.45
CA VAL A 228 5.04 10.72 -0.07
C VAL A 228 3.95 11.02 0.96
N GLU A 229 2.72 10.61 0.64
CA GLU A 229 1.51 10.80 1.47
C GLU A 229 0.74 9.48 1.55
N LYS A 230 0.09 9.23 2.70
CA LYS A 230 -0.76 8.05 2.88
C LYS A 230 -2.14 8.28 2.26
N LEU A 231 -2.63 7.32 1.48
CA LEU A 231 -3.91 7.41 0.79
C LEU A 231 -4.90 6.36 1.31
N SER A 232 -6.17 6.74 1.34
CA SER A 232 -7.26 5.80 1.53
C SER A 232 -7.58 5.10 0.21
N ASP A 233 -8.19 3.91 0.27
CA ASP A 233 -8.66 3.23 -0.94
C ASP A 233 -9.73 4.05 -1.67
N GLN A 234 -10.55 4.78 -0.93
CA GLN A 234 -11.55 5.70 -1.48
C GLN A 234 -10.90 6.87 -2.24
N ASP A 235 -9.81 7.42 -1.71
CA ASP A 235 -9.08 8.52 -2.34
C ASP A 235 -8.48 8.05 -3.68
N TYR A 236 -7.92 6.84 -3.69
CA TYR A 236 -7.36 6.22 -4.88
C TYR A 236 -8.45 5.95 -5.95
N LEU A 237 -9.63 5.46 -5.56
CA LEU A 237 -10.75 5.31 -6.49
C LEU A 237 -11.21 6.65 -7.07
N TYR A 238 -11.27 7.70 -6.24
CA TYR A 238 -11.63 9.05 -6.70
C TYR A 238 -10.60 9.61 -7.70
N PHE A 239 -9.32 9.35 -7.46
CA PHE A 239 -8.24 9.67 -8.39
C PHE A 239 -8.42 8.94 -9.74
N LEU A 240 -8.66 7.63 -9.72
CA LEU A 240 -8.88 6.86 -10.95
C LEU A 240 -10.08 7.38 -11.75
N GLN A 241 -11.22 7.63 -11.08
CA GLN A 241 -12.40 8.20 -11.73
C GLN A 241 -12.11 9.56 -12.37
N THR A 242 -11.31 10.40 -11.71
CA THR A 242 -10.91 11.72 -12.24
C THR A 242 -10.05 11.57 -13.50
N MET A 243 -9.11 10.62 -13.49
CA MET A 243 -8.23 10.37 -14.64
C MET A 243 -8.96 9.71 -15.82
N GLU A 244 -9.82 8.73 -15.57
CA GLU A 244 -10.68 8.11 -16.59
C GLU A 244 -11.62 9.15 -17.22
N ARG A 245 -12.18 10.03 -16.39
CA ARG A 245 -12.99 11.16 -16.86
C ARG A 245 -12.19 12.12 -17.73
N LEU A 246 -10.90 12.32 -17.46
CA LEU A 246 -10.05 13.20 -18.26
C LEU A 246 -9.75 12.59 -19.64
N VAL A 247 -9.53 11.28 -19.71
CA VAL A 247 -9.22 10.54 -20.95
C VAL A 247 -10.46 10.43 -21.84
N SER A 248 -11.64 10.24 -21.26
CA SER A 248 -12.92 10.12 -21.99
C SER A 248 -13.41 11.42 -22.66
N LEU A 249 -12.75 12.56 -22.43
CA LEU A 249 -13.11 13.81 -23.08
C LEU A 249 -12.66 13.87 -24.54
N PRO A 250 -13.41 14.56 -25.41
CA PRO A 250 -12.92 14.93 -26.73
C PRO A 250 -11.71 15.87 -26.59
N HIS A 251 -10.75 15.76 -27.53
CA HIS A 251 -9.48 16.52 -27.51
C HIS A 251 -8.56 16.23 -26.31
N SER A 252 -8.65 15.03 -25.73
CA SER A 252 -7.81 14.62 -24.60
C SER A 252 -6.31 14.64 -24.90
N SER A 253 -5.89 14.58 -26.17
CA SER A 253 -4.47 14.63 -26.58
C SER A 253 -3.74 15.92 -26.13
N ILE A 254 -4.45 17.01 -25.80
CA ILE A 254 -3.85 18.24 -25.24
C ILE A 254 -3.22 17.99 -23.86
N VAL A 255 -3.73 17.00 -23.13
CA VAL A 255 -3.37 16.70 -21.74
C VAL A 255 -2.65 15.35 -21.63
N GLU A 256 -2.23 14.79 -22.77
CA GLU A 256 -1.55 13.50 -22.84
C GLU A 256 -0.31 13.46 -21.94
N ASP A 257 0.56 14.48 -21.99
CA ASP A 257 1.76 14.57 -21.15
C ASP A 257 1.47 14.51 -19.64
N PHE A 258 0.31 15.02 -19.23
CA PHE A 258 -0.11 14.97 -17.83
C PHE A 258 -0.60 13.56 -17.46
N VAL A 259 -1.40 12.94 -18.32
CA VAL A 259 -1.93 11.59 -18.10
C VAL A 259 -0.80 10.55 -18.09
N LEU A 260 0.14 10.64 -19.04
CA LEU A 260 1.24 9.68 -19.17
C LEU A 260 2.16 9.63 -17.95
N LYS A 261 2.28 10.72 -17.17
CA LYS A 261 3.03 10.73 -15.91
C LYS A 261 2.49 9.76 -14.87
N TYR A 262 1.18 9.49 -14.91
CA TYR A 262 0.49 8.60 -13.98
C TYR A 262 0.22 7.21 -14.55
N CYS A 263 0.77 6.91 -15.72
CA CYS A 263 0.68 5.62 -16.39
C CYS A 263 2.03 4.90 -16.35
N LYS A 264 1.98 3.56 -16.30
CA LYS A 264 3.15 2.68 -16.45
C LYS A 264 2.98 1.82 -17.68
N ASN A 265 4.08 1.54 -18.37
CA ASN A 265 4.08 0.59 -19.47
C ASN A 265 3.90 -0.83 -18.92
N LEU A 266 3.04 -1.61 -19.56
CA LEU A 266 2.91 -3.02 -19.31
C LEU A 266 3.83 -3.78 -20.26
N GLU A 267 4.74 -4.57 -19.70
CA GLU A 267 5.50 -5.55 -20.46
C GLU A 267 4.56 -6.72 -20.81
N ILE A 268 3.92 -6.64 -21.97
CA ILE A 268 3.10 -7.74 -22.49
C ILE A 268 4.06 -8.78 -23.07
N GLN A 269 4.33 -9.83 -22.30
CA GLN A 269 4.99 -11.01 -22.86
C GLN A 269 4.02 -11.68 -23.84
N SER A 270 4.32 -11.59 -25.13
CA SER A 270 3.56 -12.31 -26.14
C SER A 270 3.73 -13.82 -25.92
N LYS A 271 2.64 -14.59 -25.88
CA LYS A 271 2.66 -16.06 -25.81
C LYS A 271 3.10 -16.71 -27.14
N LYS A 272 4.01 -16.07 -27.87
CA LYS A 272 4.58 -16.66 -29.07
C LYS A 272 5.51 -17.78 -28.60
N GLN A 273 5.10 -19.01 -28.83
CA GLN A 273 5.94 -20.17 -28.56
C GLN A 273 7.25 -19.99 -29.33
N MET A 274 8.36 -20.04 -28.60
CA MET A 274 9.69 -20.03 -29.19
C MET A 274 9.87 -21.38 -29.88
N VAL A 275 9.64 -21.41 -31.19
CA VAL A 275 9.89 -22.60 -32.01
C VAL A 275 11.40 -22.74 -32.15
N ASN A 276 11.94 -23.89 -31.77
CA ASN A 276 13.37 -24.16 -31.91
C ASN A 276 13.77 -24.09 -33.40
N PRO A 277 14.95 -23.55 -33.71
CA PRO A 277 15.42 -23.50 -35.10
C PRO A 277 15.57 -24.91 -35.67
N LEU A 278 15.15 -25.09 -36.93
CA LEU A 278 15.33 -26.33 -37.68
C LEU A 278 16.83 -26.60 -37.85
N GLN A 279 17.24 -27.83 -37.55
CA GLN A 279 18.58 -28.34 -37.78
C GLN A 279 18.55 -29.31 -38.96
N TYR A 280 19.70 -29.56 -39.59
CA TYR A 280 19.83 -30.49 -40.71
C TYR A 280 20.83 -31.58 -40.36
N ASP A 281 20.50 -32.82 -40.71
CA ASP A 281 21.39 -33.96 -40.57
C ASP A 281 22.40 -34.06 -41.75
N GLU A 282 23.27 -35.07 -41.71
CA GLU A 282 24.26 -35.35 -42.76
C GLU A 282 23.62 -35.72 -44.12
N HIS A 283 22.35 -36.11 -44.12
CA HIS A 283 21.57 -36.48 -45.28
C HIS A 283 20.72 -35.32 -45.83
N GLY A 284 20.75 -34.15 -45.20
CA GLY A 284 20.02 -32.94 -45.59
C GLY A 284 18.55 -32.93 -45.19
N VAL A 285 18.11 -33.81 -44.29
CA VAL A 285 16.75 -33.84 -43.72
C VAL A 285 16.67 -32.85 -42.57
N ALA A 286 15.61 -32.04 -42.57
CA ALA A 286 15.36 -31.07 -41.50
C ALA A 286 14.68 -31.75 -40.30
N PHE A 287 15.16 -31.48 -39.09
CA PHE A 287 14.52 -31.93 -37.85
C PHE A 287 14.49 -30.80 -36.81
N SER A 288 13.61 -30.91 -35.82
CA SER A 288 13.59 -30.05 -34.63
C SER A 288 13.68 -30.86 -33.34
N THR A 289 14.45 -30.35 -32.39
CA THR A 289 14.58 -30.94 -31.04
C THR A 289 13.60 -30.30 -30.07
N GLY A 290 12.91 -31.10 -29.27
CA GLY A 290 12.05 -30.65 -28.17
C GLY A 290 12.39 -31.35 -26.86
N GLU A 291 12.27 -30.63 -25.74
CA GLU A 291 12.45 -31.16 -24.40
C GLU A 291 11.13 -31.10 -23.64
N GLU A 292 10.74 -32.23 -23.01
CA GLU A 292 9.56 -32.31 -22.15
C GLU A 292 9.97 -32.87 -20.78
N SER A 293 9.53 -32.20 -19.72
CA SER A 293 9.74 -32.67 -18.35
C SER A 293 8.38 -32.90 -17.69
N ASN A 294 8.11 -34.15 -17.37
CA ASN A 294 6.97 -34.57 -16.56
C ASN A 294 7.43 -34.95 -15.15
N SER A 295 6.48 -35.18 -14.24
CA SER A 295 6.71 -35.24 -12.79
C SER A 295 7.92 -36.06 -12.30
N CYS A 296 8.36 -37.10 -13.03
CA CYS A 296 9.52 -37.91 -12.68
C CYS A 296 10.39 -38.29 -13.91
N SER A 297 10.07 -37.76 -15.09
CA SER A 297 10.70 -38.17 -16.34
C SER A 297 11.00 -36.96 -17.22
N HIS A 298 12.20 -36.98 -17.77
CA HIS A 298 12.67 -35.98 -18.73
C HIS A 298 12.87 -36.69 -20.07
N PHE A 299 12.21 -36.18 -21.12
CA PHE A 299 12.23 -36.75 -22.46
C PHE A 299 12.76 -35.71 -23.45
N ASN A 300 13.71 -36.16 -24.26
CA ASN A 300 14.17 -35.42 -25.43
C ASN A 300 13.65 -36.12 -26.67
N PHE A 301 12.99 -35.38 -27.56
CA PHE A 301 12.43 -35.92 -28.79
C PHE A 301 12.88 -35.10 -30.01
N TRP A 302 12.95 -35.80 -31.14
CA TRP A 302 13.32 -35.26 -32.44
C TRP A 302 12.12 -35.45 -33.35
N THR A 303 11.72 -34.39 -34.05
CA THR A 303 10.63 -34.43 -35.02
C THR A 303 11.14 -33.97 -36.38
N ASP A 304 10.89 -34.78 -37.40
CA ASP A 304 11.17 -34.48 -38.82
C ASP A 304 10.00 -33.73 -39.48
#